data_AF-A0A178AR95-F1
#
_entry.id   AF-A0A178AR95-F1
#
_cell.length_a   1.000
_cell.length_b   1.000
_cell.length_c   1.000
_cell.angle_alpha   90.00
_cell.angle_beta   90.00
_cell.angle_gamma   90.00
#
_symmetry.space_group_name_H-M   'P 1'
#
loop_
_entity.id
_entity.type
_entity.pdbx_description
1 polymer ?
#
loop_
_entity_poly.entity_id
_entity_poly.type
_entity_poly.pdbx_seq_one_letter_code
_entity_poly.pdbx_strand_id
1 'polypeptide(L)'
;MSFAARARRLSETATITVLKQGPYAGYAKCGLPCALGESRHPEKTFILQTPESITARYNFDVPVGNEVVAIDRRRKESNTRLRRATSSGRHITNRFLHKAQSLTHHPPCCRNTTKNRTRLRDWP
;
A
#
# COMPACT_ATOMS: atom_id res chain seq x y z
N MET A 1 -2.75 -7.04 2.92
CA MET A 1 -4.04 -7.21 3.63
C MET A 1 -4.30 -8.65 4.06
N SER A 2 -4.34 -9.64 3.17
CA SER A 2 -4.66 -11.04 3.55
C SER A 2 -3.83 -11.60 4.73
N PHE A 3 -2.52 -11.33 4.75
CA PHE A 3 -1.66 -11.75 5.86
C PHE A 3 -2.05 -11.09 7.20
N ALA A 4 -2.25 -9.78 7.24
CA ALA A 4 -2.59 -9.05 8.46
C ALA A 4 -3.95 -9.50 9.03
N ALA A 5 -4.94 -9.70 8.16
CA ALA A 5 -6.24 -10.24 8.55
C ALA A 5 -6.11 -11.66 9.15
N ARG A 6 -5.26 -12.52 8.57
CA ARG A 6 -4.96 -13.84 9.15
C ARG A 6 -4.22 -13.73 10.48
N ALA A 7 -3.25 -12.83 10.60
CA ALA A 7 -2.50 -12.62 11.84
C ALA A 7 -3.43 -12.21 12.99
N ARG A 8 -4.41 -11.33 12.76
CA ARG A 8 -5.44 -10.98 13.76
C ARG A 8 -6.27 -12.20 14.20
N ARG A 9 -6.63 -13.09 13.27
CA ARG A 9 -7.36 -14.34 13.61
C ARG A 9 -6.53 -15.32 14.43
N LEU A 10 -5.20 -15.26 14.32
CA LEU A 10 -4.29 -16.13 15.07
C LEU A 10 -3.95 -15.58 16.46
N SER A 11 -4.07 -14.27 16.65
CA SER A 11 -3.79 -13.62 17.93
C SER A 11 -4.56 -12.31 18.04
N GLU A 12 -5.48 -12.26 18.99
CA GLU A 12 -6.28 -11.06 19.27
C GLU A 12 -5.48 -9.99 20.00
N THR A 13 -4.44 -10.37 20.74
CA THR A 13 -3.59 -9.46 21.52
C THR A 13 -2.42 -8.87 20.72
N ALA A 14 -2.15 -9.37 19.51
CA ALA A 14 -1.06 -8.86 18.70
C ALA A 14 -1.30 -7.40 18.26
N THR A 15 -0.28 -6.55 18.42
CA THR A 15 -0.25 -5.23 17.77
C THR A 15 0.18 -5.41 16.32
N ILE A 16 -0.65 -4.97 15.38
CA ILE A 16 -0.43 -5.17 13.94
C ILE A 16 -0.50 -3.80 13.26
N THR A 17 0.53 -3.48 12.49
CA THR A 17 0.59 -2.25 11.68
C THR A 17 0.99 -2.61 10.25
N VAL A 18 0.23 -2.13 9.26
CA VAL A 18 0.48 -2.36 7.83
C VAL A 18 0.82 -1.05 7.15
N LEU A 19 2.09 -0.85 6.83
CA LEU A 19 2.55 0.36 6.16
C LEU A 19 2.22 0.34 4.66
N LYS A 20 1.68 1.44 4.14
CA LYS A 20 1.28 1.58 2.74
C LYS A 20 1.87 2.85 2.14
N GLN A 21 2.66 2.71 1.06
CA GLN A 21 3.25 3.85 0.35
C GLN A 21 2.20 4.71 -0.38
N GLY A 22 1.19 4.07 -0.98
CA GLY A 22 0.13 4.76 -1.72
C GLY A 22 -0.84 5.53 -0.80
N PRO A 23 -1.69 6.40 -1.37
CA PRO A 23 -2.67 7.18 -0.59
C PRO A 23 -3.88 6.37 -0.14
N TYR A 24 -4.10 5.17 -0.70
CA TYR A 24 -5.25 4.31 -0.37
C TYR A 24 -4.82 3.04 0.37
N ALA A 25 -5.60 2.65 1.39
CA ALA A 25 -5.37 1.44 2.17
C ALA A 25 -5.64 0.18 1.34
N GLY A 26 -6.73 0.16 0.57
CA GLY A 26 -7.07 -0.91 -0.36
C GLY A 26 -7.84 -0.39 -1.58
N TYR A 27 -7.41 -0.77 -2.77
CA TYR A 27 -8.11 -0.48 -4.03
C TYR A 27 -8.19 -1.72 -4.91
N ALA A 28 -9.27 -1.84 -5.69
CA ALA A 28 -9.48 -2.95 -6.60
C ALA A 28 -8.69 -2.75 -7.91
N LYS A 29 -7.46 -3.29 -7.98
CA LYS A 29 -6.66 -3.24 -9.23
C LYS A 29 -7.34 -3.96 -10.39
N CYS A 30 -8.03 -5.06 -10.10
CA CYS A 30 -8.60 -5.96 -11.11
C CYS A 30 -9.82 -5.38 -11.83
N GLY A 31 -10.59 -4.49 -11.18
CA GLY A 31 -11.75 -3.87 -11.81
C GLY A 31 -11.40 -2.66 -12.68
N LEU A 32 -10.15 -2.16 -12.59
CA LEU A 32 -9.74 -0.94 -13.26
C LEU A 32 -9.81 -1.02 -14.80
N PRO A 33 -9.40 -2.13 -15.47
CA PRO A 33 -9.57 -2.27 -16.91
C PRO A 33 -11.04 -2.23 -17.34
N CYS A 34 -11.94 -2.84 -16.57
CA CYS A 34 -13.36 -2.89 -16.89
C CYS A 34 -14.01 -1.50 -16.76
N ALA A 35 -13.68 -0.75 -15.71
CA ALA A 35 -14.22 0.59 -15.54
C ALA A 35 -13.72 1.63 -16.55
N LEU A 36 -12.54 1.45 -17.14
CA LEU A 36 -12.09 2.35 -18.21
C LEU A 36 -12.91 2.18 -19.50
N GLY A 37 -13.55 1.02 -19.70
CA GLY A 37 -14.44 0.77 -20.84
C GLY A 37 -15.85 1.33 -20.65
N GLU A 38 -16.26 1.62 -19.41
CA GLU A 38 -17.59 2.12 -19.08
C GLU A 38 -17.52 3.63 -18.77
N SER A 39 -18.22 4.44 -19.57
CA SER A 39 -18.12 5.91 -19.55
C SER A 39 -18.65 6.60 -18.29
N ARG A 40 -19.18 5.85 -17.32
CA ARG A 40 -19.87 6.40 -16.15
C ARG A 40 -19.61 5.59 -14.88
N HIS A 41 -18.39 5.65 -14.35
CA HIS A 41 -18.12 5.22 -12.98
C HIS A 41 -17.45 6.33 -12.16
N PRO A 42 -18.02 6.73 -11.01
CA PRO A 42 -17.35 7.64 -10.10
C PRO A 42 -16.16 6.94 -9.44
N GLU A 43 -15.03 7.65 -9.30
CA GLU A 43 -13.79 7.19 -8.64
C GLU A 43 -14.03 6.49 -7.28
N LYS A 44 -15.14 6.81 -6.62
CA LYS A 44 -15.59 6.23 -5.34
C LYS A 44 -15.89 4.73 -5.38
N THR A 45 -16.14 4.14 -6.56
CA THR A 45 -16.46 2.70 -6.68
C THR A 45 -15.24 1.80 -6.43
N PHE A 46 -14.02 2.35 -6.51
CA PHE A 46 -12.77 1.57 -6.45
C PHE A 46 -12.08 1.52 -5.09
N ILE A 47 -12.40 2.47 -4.21
CA ILE A 47 -11.87 2.54 -2.84
C ILE A 47 -12.70 1.62 -1.95
N LEU A 48 -12.29 0.36 -1.90
CA LEU A 48 -13.01 -0.69 -1.17
C LEU A 48 -12.90 -0.57 0.36
N GLN A 49 -11.83 0.07 0.86
CA GLN A 49 -11.49 0.07 2.29
C GLN A 49 -10.76 1.37 2.67
N THR A 50 -11.23 2.06 3.70
CA THR A 50 -10.51 3.16 4.36
C THR A 50 -9.69 2.64 5.55
N PRO A 51 -8.64 3.35 5.99
CA PRO A 51 -7.90 2.99 7.21
C PRO A 51 -8.83 2.77 8.42
N GLU A 52 -9.79 3.67 8.63
CA GLU A 52 -10.74 3.61 9.76
C GLU A 52 -11.63 2.38 9.67
N SER A 53 -12.12 2.04 8.47
CA SER A 53 -12.93 0.85 8.26
C SER A 53 -12.15 -0.44 8.53
N ILE A 54 -10.86 -0.45 8.18
CA ILE A 54 -9.98 -1.60 8.45
C ILE A 54 -9.71 -1.72 9.94
N THR A 55 -9.40 -0.62 10.63
CA THR A 55 -9.20 -0.61 12.08
C THR A 55 -10.47 -1.08 12.80
N ALA A 56 -11.65 -0.58 12.41
CA ALA A 56 -12.92 -0.99 13.01
C ALA A 56 -13.25 -2.48 12.77
N ARG A 57 -12.94 -3.03 11.59
CA ARG A 57 -13.25 -4.43 11.25
C ARG A 57 -12.23 -5.45 11.77
N TYR A 58 -10.95 -5.08 11.79
CA TYR A 58 -9.86 -6.04 11.99
C TYR A 58 -8.90 -5.64 13.12
N ASN A 59 -9.17 -4.53 13.81
CA ASN A 59 -8.39 -4.05 14.94
C ASN A 59 -6.89 -3.89 14.61
N PHE A 60 -6.52 -3.44 13.41
CA PHE A 60 -5.13 -3.15 13.06
C PHE A 60 -5.00 -1.89 12.23
N ASP A 61 -3.87 -1.21 12.37
CA ASP A 61 -3.67 0.11 11.75
C ASP A 61 -3.02 0.01 10.38
N VAL A 62 -3.45 0.88 9.47
CA VAL A 62 -2.93 0.96 8.10
C VAL A 62 -2.61 2.40 7.72
N PRO A 63 -1.50 2.97 8.23
CA PRO A 63 -1.10 4.32 7.85
C PRO A 63 -0.69 4.33 6.36
N VAL A 64 -1.36 5.19 5.59
CA VAL A 64 -1.12 5.43 4.16
C VAL A 64 -0.03 6.49 3.96
N GLY A 65 0.53 6.59 2.76
CA GLY A 65 1.62 7.53 2.47
C GLY A 65 2.95 7.21 3.16
N ASN A 66 3.12 6.00 3.70
CA ASN A 66 4.32 5.56 4.41
C ASN A 66 5.10 4.55 3.56
N GLU A 67 6.31 4.90 3.16
CA GLU A 67 7.22 4.06 2.39
C GLU A 67 8.32 3.51 3.29
N VAL A 68 8.50 2.19 3.31
CA VAL A 68 9.64 1.57 3.99
C VAL A 68 10.86 1.71 3.07
N VAL A 69 11.88 2.44 3.53
CA VAL A 69 13.10 2.71 2.75
C VAL A 69 14.27 1.83 3.15
N ALA A 70 14.28 1.33 4.39
CA ALA A 70 15.30 0.41 4.88
C ALA A 70 14.74 -0.50 5.99
N ILE A 71 15.32 -1.69 6.13
CA ILE A 71 14.99 -2.67 7.18
C ILE A 71 16.28 -3.14 7.82
N ASP A 72 16.43 -2.90 9.12
CA ASP A 72 17.49 -3.49 9.93
C ASP A 72 16.97 -4.76 10.60
N ARG A 73 17.41 -5.91 10.09
CA ARG A 73 16.99 -7.23 10.60
C ARG A 73 17.63 -7.58 11.93
N ARG A 74 18.81 -7.03 12.24
CA ARG A 74 19.51 -7.30 13.51
C ARG A 74 18.82 -6.55 14.65
N ARG A 75 18.45 -5.30 14.41
CA ARG A 75 17.73 -4.46 15.37
C ARG A 75 16.22 -4.67 15.35
N LYS A 76 15.70 -5.37 14.35
CA LYS A 76 14.26 -5.54 14.08
C LYS A 76 13.53 -4.20 13.92
N GLU A 77 14.19 -3.28 13.21
CA GLU A 77 13.68 -1.93 12.95
C GLU A 77 13.45 -1.74 11.46
N SER A 78 12.48 -0.90 11.11
CA SER A 78 12.32 -0.37 9.77
C SER A 78 12.33 1.15 9.78
N ASN A 79 13.03 1.73 8.81
CA ASN A 79 13.01 3.16 8.57
C ASN A 79 11.93 3.45 7.52
N THR A 80 11.08 4.42 7.83
CA THR A 80 10.00 4.85 6.95
C THR A 80 10.21 6.29 6.52
N ARG A 81 9.80 6.57 5.28
CA ARG A 81 9.70 7.91 4.72
C ARG A 81 8.23 8.22 4.47
N LEU A 82 7.78 9.38 4.94
CA LEU A 82 6.45 9.89 4.65
C LEU A 82 6.43 10.55 3.26
N ARG A 83 5.45 10.23 2.41
CA ARG A 83 5.34 10.81 1.06
C ARG A 83 5.10 12.32 1.06
N ARG A 84 4.48 12.86 2.11
CA ARG A 84 4.09 14.28 2.22
C ARG A 84 4.87 15.06 3.28
N ALA A 85 5.81 14.43 3.97
CA ALA A 85 6.61 15.08 4.99
C ALA A 85 8.09 14.75 4.81
N THR A 86 8.96 15.73 5.08
CA THR A 86 10.42 15.52 5.11
C THR A 86 10.86 14.67 6.30
N SER A 87 9.94 14.34 7.21
CA SER A 87 10.21 13.53 8.39
C SER A 87 10.34 12.05 8.04
N SER A 88 11.39 11.45 8.59
CA SER A 88 11.57 10.00 8.64
C SER A 88 11.00 9.45 9.94
N GLY A 89 10.26 8.34 9.85
CA GLY A 89 9.80 7.58 11.00
C GLY A 89 10.65 6.34 11.23
N ARG A 90 10.61 5.79 12.45
CA ARG A 90 11.18 4.49 12.77
C ARG A 90 10.11 3.62 13.41
N HIS A 91 9.99 2.37 12.94
CA HIS A 91 9.10 1.38 13.54
C HIS A 91 9.93 0.21 14.07
N ILE A 92 9.68 -0.17 15.32
CA ILE A 92 10.29 -1.34 15.96
C ILE A 92 9.24 -2.44 15.96
N THR A 93 9.59 -3.64 15.50
CA THR A 93 8.63 -4.75 15.46
C THR A 93 9.27 -6.06 15.89
N ASN A 94 8.52 -6.91 16.59
CA ASN A 94 9.02 -8.26 16.93
C ASN A 94 9.05 -9.20 15.72
N ARG A 95 8.20 -8.96 14.73
CA ARG A 95 8.10 -9.76 13.52
C ARG A 95 7.82 -8.86 12.32
N PHE A 96 8.72 -8.87 11.35
CA PHE A 96 8.59 -8.08 10.13
C PHE A 96 8.27 -9.00 8.95
N LEU A 97 7.29 -8.61 8.14
CA LEU A 97 6.95 -9.31 6.90
C LEU A 97 6.82 -8.32 5.76
N HIS A 98 7.61 -8.56 4.72
CA HIS A 98 7.63 -7.73 3.54
C HIS A 98 6.81 -8.36 2.42
N LYS A 99 5.84 -7.62 1.88
CA LYS A 99 5.18 -7.96 0.63
C LYS A 99 5.28 -6.77 -0.32
N ALA A 100 6.38 -6.70 -1.07
CA ALA A 100 6.47 -5.80 -2.21
C ALA A 100 5.51 -6.25 -3.32
N GLN A 101 4.86 -5.28 -3.96
CA GLN A 101 4.19 -5.54 -5.22
C GLN A 101 5.25 -5.50 -6.32
N SER A 102 5.15 -6.38 -7.33
CA SER A 102 6.01 -6.34 -8.52
C SER A 102 5.99 -4.94 -9.12
N LEU A 103 7.06 -4.42 -9.71
CA LEU A 103 7.03 -3.12 -10.42
C LEU A 103 6.68 -3.31 -11.90
N THR A 104 6.16 -2.27 -12.56
CA THR A 104 5.98 -2.29 -14.01
C THR A 104 7.36 -2.34 -14.67
N HIS A 105 7.58 -3.30 -15.56
CA HIS A 105 8.85 -3.42 -16.28
C HIS A 105 9.01 -2.26 -17.27
N HIS A 106 10.20 -1.65 -17.31
CA HIS A 106 10.55 -0.59 -18.23
C HIS A 106 11.60 -1.09 -19.23
N PRO A 107 11.20 -1.50 -20.45
CA PRO A 107 12.16 -1.87 -21.47
C PRO A 107 13.00 -0.63 -21.88
N PRO A 108 14.26 -0.82 -22.32
CA PRO A 108 15.19 0.28 -22.60
C PRO A 108 14.65 1.33 -23.58
N CYS A 109 13.87 0.91 -24.57
CA CYS A 109 13.20 1.79 -25.55
C CYS A 109 12.13 2.71 -24.95
N CYS A 110 11.68 2.44 -23.72
CA CYS A 110 10.59 3.15 -23.05
C CYS A 110 11.06 4.02 -21.87
N ARG A 111 12.37 4.28 -21.74
CA ARG A 111 12.94 5.11 -20.66
C ARG A 111 12.66 6.61 -20.83
N ASN A 112 12.47 7.08 -22.06
CA ASN A 112 12.07 8.46 -22.31
C ASN A 112 10.56 8.60 -22.12
N THR A 113 10.15 9.22 -21.01
CA THR A 113 8.76 9.53 -20.69
C THR A 113 8.26 10.65 -21.59
N THR A 114 7.69 10.31 -22.76
CA THR A 114 6.88 11.25 -23.53
C THR A 114 5.55 11.51 -22.81
N LYS A 115 5.04 12.75 -22.87
CA LYS A 115 3.83 13.23 -22.15
C LYS A 115 2.56 12.39 -22.36
N ASN A 116 2.52 11.52 -23.38
CA ASN A 116 1.34 10.72 -23.73
C ASN A 116 1.37 9.26 -23.19
N ARG A 117 2.18 8.97 -22.18
CA ARG A 117 2.24 7.63 -21.55
C ARG A 117 1.85 7.68 -20.07
N THR A 118 0.72 7.07 -19.75
CA THR A 118 0.25 6.88 -18.36
C THR A 118 0.25 5.40 -18.00
N ARG A 119 0.72 5.08 -16.80
CA ARG A 119 0.66 3.71 -16.28
C ARG A 119 -0.66 3.48 -15.57
N LEU A 120 -1.37 2.42 -15.95
CA LEU A 120 -2.62 2.01 -15.30
C LEU A 120 -2.47 1.78 -13.79
N ARG A 121 -1.27 1.37 -13.35
CA ARG A 121 -0.95 1.20 -11.93
C ARG A 121 -1.03 2.50 -11.11
N ASP A 122 -0.68 3.62 -11.74
CA ASP A 122 -0.56 4.92 -11.09
C ASP A 122 -1.86 5.73 -11.21
N TRP A 123 -2.91 5.11 -11.73
CA TRP A 123 -4.26 5.68 -11.77
C TRP A 123 -4.76 5.88 -10.32
N PRO A 124 -5.39 7.04 -10.01
CA PRO A 124 -5.95 7.32 -8.69
C PRO A 124 -7.04 6.33 -8.28
#